data_AF-A0A168E867-F1
#
_entry.id   AF-A0A168E867-F1
#
_cell.length_a   1.000
_cell.length_b   1.000
_cell.length_c   1.000
_cell.angle_alpha   90.00
_cell.angle_beta   90.00
_cell.angle_gamma   90.00
#
_symmetry.space_group_name_H-M   'P 1'
#
loop_
_entity.id
_entity.type
_entity.pdbx_description
1 polymer ?
#
loop_
_entity_poly.entity_id
_entity_poly.type
_entity_poly.pdbx_seq_one_letter_code
_entity_poly.pdbx_strand_id
1 'polypeptide(L)'
;MGDAVHVYRRLYRALLKAVQYASPARFTVRDQLRVAFREPGASLDAEATKRTLWFLQAAAKERGLEHKILKNLVKVRQRREARATAWRQVLAKSSRKYVIVPPPLTLAPSLQ
;
A
#
# COMPACT_ATOMS: atom_id res chain seq x y z
N MET A 1 13.13 -11.21 -21.68
CA MET A 1 12.77 -11.35 -20.24
C MET A 1 13.48 -10.34 -19.32
N GLY A 2 13.96 -9.18 -19.82
CA GLY A 2 14.77 -8.22 -19.04
C GLY A 2 14.08 -6.89 -18.68
N ASP A 3 13.07 -6.45 -19.41
CA ASP A 3 12.64 -5.03 -19.36
C ASP A 3 11.94 -4.61 -18.06
N ALA A 4 11.05 -5.45 -17.52
CA ALA A 4 10.25 -5.09 -16.35
C ALA A 4 11.10 -4.85 -15.09
N VAL A 5 12.14 -5.65 -14.87
CA VAL A 5 13.04 -5.52 -13.72
C VAL A 5 13.90 -4.26 -13.83
N HIS A 6 14.41 -3.94 -15.02
CA HIS A 6 15.19 -2.73 -15.24
C HIS A 6 14.34 -1.47 -15.06
N VAL A 7 13.12 -1.48 -15.61
CA VAL A 7 12.15 -0.40 -15.44
C VAL A 7 11.78 -0.22 -13.96
N TYR A 8 11.48 -1.31 -13.26
CA TYR A 8 11.20 -1.29 -11.83
C TYR A 8 12.34 -0.63 -11.03
N ARG A 9 13.59 -1.05 -11.26
CA ARG A 9 14.76 -0.49 -10.55
C ARG A 9 14.93 1.00 -10.85
N ARG A 10 14.73 1.42 -12.10
CA ARG A 10 14.86 2.81 -12.52
C ARG A 10 13.80 3.70 -11.88
N LEU A 11 12.53 3.27 -11.93
CA LEU A 11 11.43 3.96 -11.26
C LEU A 11 11.66 4.02 -9.75
N TYR A 12 11.99 2.90 -9.12
CA TYR A 12 12.21 2.83 -7.67
C TYR A 12 13.27 3.82 -7.20
N ARG A 13 14.42 3.90 -7.89
CA ARG A 13 15.49 4.86 -7.56
C ARG A 13 15.03 6.31 -7.73
N ALA A 14 14.32 6.64 -8.82
CA ALA A 14 13.81 7.99 -9.05
C ALA A 14 12.78 8.37 -7.97
N LEU A 15 11.93 7.44 -7.58
CA LEU A 15 10.90 7.62 -6.57
C LEU A 15 11.49 7.90 -5.18
N LEU A 16 12.54 7.16 -4.79
CA LEU A 16 13.27 7.40 -3.55
C LEU A 16 13.90 8.80 -3.51
N LYS A 17 14.50 9.24 -4.61
CA LYS A 17 15.04 10.60 -4.74
C LYS A 17 13.94 11.65 -4.64
N ALA A 18 12.81 11.44 -5.29
CA ALA A 18 11.67 12.37 -5.28
C ALA A 18 11.08 12.58 -3.88
N VAL A 19 11.04 11.53 -3.06
CA VAL A 19 10.64 11.62 -1.64
C VAL A 19 11.78 11.98 -0.70
N GLN A 20 12.97 12.30 -1.22
CA GLN A 20 14.18 12.62 -0.44
C GLN A 20 14.50 11.57 0.64
N TYR A 21 14.23 10.29 0.36
CA TYR A 21 14.42 9.18 1.29
C TYR A 21 13.69 9.33 2.65
N ALA A 22 12.69 10.21 2.73
CA ALA A 22 12.00 10.52 3.98
C ALA A 22 11.24 9.30 4.53
N SER A 23 11.30 9.10 5.86
CA SER A 23 10.44 8.17 6.57
C SER A 23 9.19 8.91 7.07
N PRO A 24 7.97 8.35 6.96
CA PRO A 24 7.61 7.02 6.46
C PRO A 24 7.37 6.93 4.94
N ALA A 25 7.50 8.03 4.19
CA ALA A 25 7.19 8.11 2.77
C ALA A 25 7.85 7.02 1.90
N ARG A 26 9.14 6.74 2.14
CA ARG A 26 9.92 5.72 1.41
C ARG A 26 9.28 4.33 1.43
N PHE A 27 8.62 3.96 2.53
CA PHE A 27 7.98 2.65 2.67
C PHE A 27 6.66 2.61 1.92
N THR A 28 5.82 3.63 2.10
CA THR A 28 4.54 3.76 1.40
C THR A 28 4.73 3.69 -0.12
N VAL A 29 5.72 4.42 -0.64
CA VAL A 29 5.92 4.46 -2.09
C VAL A 29 6.54 3.19 -2.65
N ARG A 30 7.41 2.52 -1.88
CA ARG A 30 7.93 1.19 -2.22
C ARG A 30 6.80 0.19 -2.34
N ASP A 31 5.92 0.16 -1.34
CA ASP A 31 4.84 -0.82 -1.28
C ASP A 31 3.81 -0.55 -2.39
N GLN A 32 3.52 0.73 -2.69
CA GLN A 32 2.71 1.10 -3.84
C GLN A 32 3.31 0.63 -5.17
N LEU A 33 4.61 0.84 -5.38
CA LEU A 33 5.29 0.40 -6.60
C LEU A 33 5.28 -1.13 -6.73
N ARG A 34 5.47 -1.85 -5.62
CA ARG A 34 5.41 -3.32 -5.61
C ARG A 34 4.02 -3.84 -5.96
N VAL A 35 2.97 -3.20 -5.47
CA VAL A 35 1.59 -3.58 -5.80
C VAL A 35 1.32 -3.35 -7.28
N ALA A 36 1.68 -2.18 -7.82
CA ALA A 36 1.46 -1.86 -9.23
C ALA A 36 2.15 -2.84 -10.19
N PHE A 37 3.36 -3.31 -9.86
CA PHE A 37 4.09 -4.28 -10.68
C PHE A 37 3.64 -5.74 -10.47
N ARG A 38 2.91 -6.04 -9.40
CA ARG A 38 2.42 -7.39 -9.08
C ARG A 38 0.98 -7.60 -9.54
N GLU A 39 0.29 -6.54 -9.98
CA GLU A 39 -1.08 -6.62 -10.43
C GLU A 39 -1.19 -7.54 -11.67
N PRO A 40 -1.99 -8.62 -11.60
CA PRO A 40 -2.10 -9.57 -12.68
C PRO A 40 -2.76 -8.91 -13.90
N GLY A 41 -2.13 -9.05 -15.08
CA GLY A 41 -2.60 -8.43 -16.32
C GLY A 41 -2.13 -7.00 -16.54
N ALA A 42 -1.27 -6.44 -15.68
CA ALA A 42 -0.66 -5.14 -15.91
C ALA A 42 0.26 -5.19 -17.15
N SER A 43 -0.14 -4.49 -18.22
CA SER A 43 0.74 -4.25 -19.36
C SER A 43 1.73 -3.14 -19.04
N LEU A 44 3.01 -3.40 -19.22
CA LEU A 44 4.06 -2.40 -19.00
C LEU A 44 4.11 -1.45 -20.20
N ASP A 45 3.34 -0.37 -20.13
CA ASP A 45 3.44 0.70 -21.14
C ASP A 45 4.75 1.49 -20.95
N ALA A 46 5.62 1.39 -21.95
CA ALA A 46 6.91 2.07 -21.99
C ALA A 46 6.77 3.60 -21.95
N GLU A 47 5.72 4.13 -22.58
CA GLU A 47 5.53 5.57 -22.67
C GLU A 47 4.95 6.13 -21.36
N ALA A 48 3.96 5.47 -20.75
CA ALA A 48 3.51 5.80 -19.40
C ALA A 48 4.65 5.72 -18.36
N THR A 49 5.53 4.72 -18.50
CA THR A 49 6.72 4.58 -17.66
C THR A 49 7.65 5.78 -17.80
N LYS A 50 7.91 6.23 -19.04
CA LYS A 50 8.78 7.38 -19.33
C LYS A 50 8.21 8.67 -18.75
N ARG A 51 6.90 8.92 -18.91
CA ARG A 51 6.21 10.08 -18.32
C ARG A 51 6.30 10.07 -16.80
N THR A 52 6.06 8.92 -16.18
CA THR A 52 6.16 8.75 -14.73
C THR A 52 7.59 9.03 -14.24
N LEU A 53 8.60 8.51 -14.96
CA LEU A 53 9.99 8.76 -14.62
C LEU A 53 10.33 10.26 -14.70
N TRP A 54 9.88 10.95 -15.74
CA TRP A 54 10.09 12.39 -15.90
C TRP A 54 9.44 13.18 -14.76
N PHE A 55 8.20 12.85 -14.40
CA PHE A 55 7.50 13.44 -13.25
C PHE A 55 8.29 13.25 -11.94
N LEU A 56 8.80 12.04 -11.68
CA LEU A 56 9.58 11.76 -10.48
C LEU A 56 10.92 12.50 -10.46
N GLN A 57 11.56 12.64 -11.61
CA GLN A 57 12.78 13.42 -11.74
C GLN A 57 12.53 14.91 -11.48
N ALA A 58 11.45 15.48 -12.04
CA ALA A 58 11.03 16.85 -11.76
C ALA A 58 10.75 17.07 -10.26
N ALA A 59 9.99 16.16 -9.64
CA ALA A 59 9.68 16.18 -8.21
C ALA A 59 10.92 16.04 -7.29
N ALA A 60 11.99 15.43 -7.80
CA ALA A 60 13.27 15.30 -7.08
C ALA A 60 14.17 16.53 -7.25
N LYS A 61 14.15 17.15 -8.42
CA LYS A 61 15.06 18.26 -8.78
C LYS A 61 14.65 19.56 -8.11
N GLU A 62 13.34 19.85 -8.06
CA GLU A 62 12.82 21.11 -7.56
C GLU A 62 11.72 20.88 -6.53
N ARG A 63 11.61 21.76 -5.53
CA ARG A 63 10.45 21.81 -4.61
C ARG A 63 9.23 22.47 -5.26
N GLY A 64 9.04 22.18 -6.55
CA GLY A 64 7.97 22.70 -7.39
C GLY A 64 6.62 22.01 -7.12
N LEU A 65 5.72 22.14 -8.09
CA LEU A 65 4.37 21.62 -8.01
C LEU A 65 4.38 20.08 -7.93
N GLU A 66 5.23 19.41 -8.69
CA GLU A 66 5.37 17.96 -8.76
C GLU A 66 5.79 17.38 -7.41
N HIS A 67 6.72 18.04 -6.71
CA HIS A 67 7.11 17.67 -5.37
C HIS A 67 5.95 17.78 -4.38
N LYS A 68 5.18 18.88 -4.45
CA LYS A 68 4.00 19.09 -3.60
C LYS A 68 2.90 18.07 -3.89
N ILE A 69 2.64 17.77 -5.17
CA ILE A 69 1.68 16.75 -5.60
C ILE A 69 2.11 15.38 -5.06
N LEU A 70 3.35 14.96 -5.30
CA LEU A 70 3.85 13.68 -4.83
C LEU A 70 3.76 13.56 -3.30
N LYS A 71 4.18 14.60 -2.58
CA LYS A 71 4.09 14.65 -1.12
C LYS A 71 2.65 14.52 -0.62
N ASN A 72 1.71 15.19 -1.28
CA ASN A 72 0.30 15.10 -0.92
C ASN A 72 -0.27 13.70 -1.19
N LEU A 73 0.04 13.10 -2.35
CA LEU A 73 -0.37 11.73 -2.69
C LEU A 73 0.12 10.73 -1.64
N VAL A 74 1.38 10.83 -1.24
CA VAL A 74 1.95 9.98 -0.18
C VAL A 74 1.21 10.18 1.14
N LYS A 75 0.96 11.42 1.55
CA LYS A 75 0.21 11.73 2.79
C LYS A 75 -1.21 11.16 2.76
N VAL A 76 -1.93 11.32 1.64
CA VAL A 76 -3.28 10.79 1.47
C VAL A 76 -3.26 9.27 1.57
N ARG A 77 -2.31 8.61 0.92
CA ARG A 77 -2.16 7.15 0.99
C ARG A 77 -1.90 6.67 2.41
N GLN A 78 -0.98 7.31 3.13
CA GLN A 78 -0.69 6.98 4.52
C GLN A 78 -1.92 7.15 5.42
N ARG A 79 -2.71 8.21 5.23
CA ARG A 79 -3.97 8.40 5.96
C ARG A 79 -4.97 7.29 5.66
N ARG A 80 -5.09 6.86 4.39
CA ARG A 80 -5.97 5.74 4.00
C ARG A 80 -5.52 4.43 4.64
N GLU A 81 -4.23 4.15 4.65
CA GLU A 81 -3.66 2.96 5.28
C GLU A 81 -3.86 2.96 6.80
N ALA A 82 -3.62 4.10 7.46
CA ALA A 82 -3.85 4.24 8.89
C ALA A 82 -5.32 4.02 9.26
N ARG A 83 -6.26 4.61 8.51
CA ARG A 83 -7.70 4.38 8.68
C ARG A 83 -8.07 2.92 8.43
N ALA A 84 -7.42 2.28 7.45
CA ALA A 84 -7.65 0.88 7.14
C ALA A 84 -7.21 -0.05 8.29
N THR A 85 -6.05 0.23 8.89
CA THR A 85 -5.55 -0.53 10.03
C THR A 85 -6.42 -0.32 11.27
N ALA A 86 -6.92 0.90 11.48
CA ALA A 86 -7.80 1.20 12.61
C ALA A 86 -9.09 0.35 12.60
N TRP A 87 -9.77 0.20 11.45
CA TRP A 87 -10.98 -0.65 11.40
C TRP A 87 -10.67 -2.14 11.60
N ARG A 88 -9.53 -2.63 11.09
CA ARG A 88 -9.11 -4.02 11.32
C ARG A 88 -8.86 -4.31 12.79
N GLN A 89 -8.26 -3.36 13.51
CA GLN A 89 -8.05 -3.47 14.96
C GLN A 89 -9.37 -3.49 15.72
N VAL A 90 -10.35 -2.67 15.31
CA VAL A 90 -11.69 -2.68 15.90
C VAL A 90 -12.38 -4.04 15.72
N LEU A 91 -12.32 -4.63 14.51
CA LEU A 91 -12.87 -5.97 14.26
C LEU A 91 -12.15 -7.05 15.06
N ALA A 92 -10.81 -7.04 15.10
CA ALA A 92 -10.04 -8.02 15.86
C ALA A 92 -10.36 -7.97 17.37
N LYS A 93 -10.63 -6.78 17.91
CA LYS A 93 -11.08 -6.59 19.30
C LYS A 93 -12.50 -7.12 19.51
N SER A 94 -13.37 -7.02 18.51
CA SER A 94 -14.74 -7.53 18.55
C SER A 94 -14.81 -9.07 18.49
N SER A 95 -14.03 -9.71 17.60
CA SER A 95 -13.98 -11.17 17.49
C SER A 95 -13.47 -11.87 18.75
N ARG A 96 -12.62 -11.19 19.55
CA ARG A 96 -12.12 -11.72 20.82
C ARG A 96 -13.20 -11.80 21.92
N LYS A 97 -14.33 -11.11 21.76
CA LYS A 97 -15.45 -11.16 22.73
C LYS A 97 -16.43 -12.30 22.51
N TYR A 98 -16.38 -12.99 21.37
CA TYR A 98 -17.25 -14.12 21.03
C TYR A 98 -16.47 -15.43 20.98
N VAL A 99 -15.76 -15.78 22.05
CA VAL A 99 -15.43 -17.20 22.27
C VAL A 99 -16.70 -17.83 22.82
N ILE A 100 -17.43 -18.51 21.93
CA ILE A 100 -18.65 -19.25 22.27
C ILE A 100 -18.22 -20.36 23.24
N VAL A 101 -18.49 -20.18 24.53
CA VAL A 101 -18.43 -21.28 25.49
C VAL A 101 -19.66 -22.13 25.19
N PRO A 102 -19.54 -23.36 24.67
CA PRO A 102 -20.72 -24.18 24.45
C PRO A 102 -21.39 -24.41 25.81
N PRO A 103 -22.73 -24.26 25.90
CA PRO A 103 -23.44 -24.62 27.13
C PRO A 103 -23.15 -26.09 27.46
N PRO A 104 -22.95 -26.45 28.74
CA PRO A 104 -22.71 -27.84 29.11
C PRO A 104 -23.88 -28.68 28.63
N LEU A 105 -23.59 -29.80 27.95
CA LEU A 105 -24.59 -30.74 27.43
C LEU A 105 -25.33 -31.38 28.60
N THR A 106 -26.37 -30.72 29.10
CA THR A 106 -27.35 -31.34 29.99
C THR A 106 -28.19 -32.27 29.14
N LEU A 107 -27.97 -33.58 29.31
CA LEU A 107 -28.77 -34.66 28.73
C LEU A 107 -30.24 -34.38 29.03
N ALA A 108 -31.04 -34.09 28.01
CA ALA A 108 -32.48 -33.94 28.14
C ALA A 108 -33.07 -35.29 28.58
N PRO A 109 -34.03 -35.32 29.53
CA PRO A 109 -34.66 -36.57 29.93
C PRO A 109 -35.49 -37.09 28.76
N SER A 110 -35.26 -38.35 28.39
CA SER A 110 -36.04 -39.10 27.42
C SER A 110 -37.50 -39.13 27.84
N LEU A 111 -38.37 -38.47 27.07
CA LEU A 111 -39.83 -38.56 27.22
C LEU A 111 -40.28 -40.01 26.92
N GLN A 112 -40.94 -40.62 27.90
CA GLN A 112 -41.71 -41.86 27.75
C GLN A 112 -43.00 -41.60 26.97
#